data_AF-A0A970KC54-F1
#
_entry.id   AF-A0A970KC54-F1
#
_cell.length_a   1.000
_cell.length_b   1.000
_cell.length_c   1.000
_cell.angle_alpha   90.00
_cell.angle_beta   90.00
_cell.angle_gamma   90.00
#
_symmetry.space_group_name_H-M   'P 1'
#
loop_
_entity.id
_entity.type
_entity.pdbx_description
1 polymer ?
#
loop_
_entity_poly.entity_id
_entity_poly.type
_entity_poly.pdbx_seq_one_letter_code
_entity_poly.pdbx_strand_id
1 'polypeptide(L)'
;MKRFSVVLLLILLCSSILAQPIKKNPNKAALCSIFPGGGQIYNEAYIKASAIIGIQTYLIITAIHNDAKVQDYKDKINSTSDEILLAEYRNKQKQYKEKRTRDFWWMGITLAFSTLDAYIDAHLSNFKEEKEKIHIRFEEETLLLEYNF
;
A
#
# COMPACT_ATOMS: atom_id res chain seq x y z
N MET A 1 -6.14 -18.56 -14.01
CA MET A 1 -5.39 -17.67 -13.08
C MET A 1 -4.91 -16.37 -13.73
N LYS A 2 -4.20 -16.37 -14.86
CA LYS A 2 -3.67 -15.12 -15.48
C LYS A 2 -4.73 -14.08 -15.85
N ARG A 3 -5.93 -14.49 -16.28
CA ARG A 3 -7.03 -13.58 -16.68
C ARG A 3 -7.66 -12.82 -15.50
N PHE A 4 -7.72 -13.43 -14.31
CA PHE A 4 -8.21 -12.76 -13.09
C PHE A 4 -7.22 -11.70 -12.58
N SER A 5 -5.92 -11.98 -12.63
CA SER A 5 -4.90 -10.97 -12.31
C SER A 5 -4.97 -9.76 -13.25
N VAL A 6 -5.23 -9.96 -14.53
CA VAL A 6 -5.37 -8.86 -15.50
C VAL A 6 -6.60 -8.00 -15.22
N VAL A 7 -7.74 -8.62 -14.86
CA VAL A 7 -8.97 -7.89 -14.49
C VAL A 7 -8.78 -7.12 -13.17
N LEU A 8 -8.12 -7.71 -12.17
CA LEU A 8 -7.79 -7.03 -10.91
C LEU A 8 -6.85 -5.84 -11.15
N LEU A 9 -5.86 -6.01 -12.02
CA LEU A 9 -4.91 -4.95 -12.40
C LEU A 9 -5.60 -3.82 -13.19
N LEU A 10 -6.56 -4.16 -14.08
CA LEU A 10 -7.38 -3.19 -14.81
C LEU A 10 -8.33 -2.40 -13.88
N ILE A 11 -8.92 -3.04 -12.88
CA ILE A 11 -9.77 -2.37 -11.88
C ILE A 11 -8.94 -1.40 -11.02
N LEU A 12 -7.73 -1.79 -10.62
CA LEU A 12 -6.78 -0.91 -9.92
C LEU A 12 -6.36 0.28 -10.78
N LEU A 13 -6.04 0.07 -12.06
CA LEU A 13 -5.68 1.15 -13.00
C LEU A 13 -6.82 2.13 -13.27
N CYS A 14 -8.07 1.67 -13.32
CA CYS A 14 -9.24 2.52 -13.58
C CYS A 14 -9.56 3.46 -12.40
N SER A 15 -9.23 3.06 -11.17
CA SER A 15 -9.47 3.87 -9.97
C SER A 15 -8.58 5.13 -9.86
N SER A 16 -7.49 5.19 -10.61
CA SER A 16 -6.59 6.35 -10.70
C SER A 16 -7.22 7.58 -11.39
N ILE A 17 -8.40 7.41 -12.00
CA ILE A 17 -9.07 8.45 -12.80
C ILE A 17 -9.91 9.38 -11.92
N LEU A 18 -10.31 8.97 -10.71
CA LEU A 18 -11.01 9.82 -9.73
C LEU A 18 -10.02 10.65 -8.90
N ALA A 19 -9.20 11.48 -9.55
CA ALA A 19 -8.52 12.55 -8.85
C ALA A 19 -9.54 13.64 -8.54
N GLN A 20 -9.96 13.78 -7.28
CA GLN A 20 -10.85 14.87 -6.89
C GLN A 20 -10.09 16.20 -6.90
N PRO A 21 -10.65 17.27 -7.49
CA PRO A 21 -10.05 18.60 -7.58
C PRO A 21 -10.15 19.37 -6.24
N ILE A 22 -10.08 18.66 -5.12
CA ILE A 22 -10.15 19.28 -3.80
C ILE A 22 -8.72 19.41 -3.27
N LYS A 23 -8.34 20.61 -2.84
CA LYS A 23 -7.06 20.86 -2.17
C LYS A 23 -6.80 19.86 -1.05
N LYS A 24 -5.71 19.11 -1.11
CA LYS A 24 -5.28 18.20 -0.04
C LYS A 24 -3.90 18.62 0.48
N ASN A 25 -3.67 18.45 1.77
CA ASN A 25 -2.36 18.72 2.38
C ASN A 25 -1.49 17.46 2.30
N PRO A 26 -0.37 17.46 1.53
CA PRO A 26 0.47 16.28 1.36
C PRO A 26 1.05 15.75 2.67
N ASN A 27 1.43 16.64 3.59
CA ASN A 27 1.97 16.25 4.89
C ASN A 27 0.90 15.56 5.75
N LYS A 28 -0.37 15.99 5.66
CA LYS A 28 -1.48 15.28 6.33
C LYS A 28 -1.71 13.91 5.71
N ALA A 29 -1.66 13.78 4.38
CA ALA A 29 -1.79 12.49 3.70
C ALA A 29 -0.70 11.49 4.15
N ALA A 30 0.54 11.98 4.27
CA ALA A 30 1.65 11.18 4.79
C ALA A 30 1.44 10.79 6.26
N LEU A 31 1.04 11.72 7.13
CA LEU A 31 0.76 11.44 8.54
C LEU A 31 -0.39 10.45 8.72
N CYS A 32 -1.46 10.57 7.95
CA CYS A 32 -2.57 9.61 7.97
C CYS A 32 -2.14 8.20 7.54
N SER A 33 -1.07 8.07 6.76
CA SER A 33 -0.55 6.78 6.28
C SER A 33 0.20 5.97 7.34
N ILE A 34 0.36 6.49 8.56
CA ILE A 34 0.83 5.68 9.71
C ILE A 34 -0.07 4.45 9.89
N PHE A 35 -1.37 4.62 9.67
CA PHE A 35 -2.30 3.50 9.57
C PHE A 35 -2.35 2.97 8.13
N PRO A 36 -2.28 1.65 7.91
CA PRO A 36 -2.46 1.03 6.60
C PRO A 36 -3.65 1.61 5.83
N GLY A 37 -3.38 2.17 4.65
CA GLY A 37 -4.41 2.76 3.78
C GLY A 37 -4.93 4.14 4.21
N GLY A 38 -4.47 4.71 5.34
CA GLY A 38 -5.00 5.96 5.88
C GLY A 38 -4.78 7.19 4.99
N GLY A 39 -3.62 7.31 4.32
CA GLY A 39 -3.40 8.38 3.33
C GLY A 39 -4.31 8.27 2.11
N GLN A 40 -4.64 7.04 1.70
CA GLN A 40 -5.55 6.79 0.60
C GLN A 40 -6.99 7.14 0.97
N ILE A 41 -7.41 6.86 2.21
CA ILE A 41 -8.71 7.31 2.74
C ILE A 41 -8.77 8.84 2.80
N TYR A 42 -7.68 9.51 3.24
CA TYR A 42 -7.61 10.97 3.28
C TYR A 42 -7.76 11.60 1.88
N ASN A 43 -7.18 10.95 0.87
CA ASN A 43 -7.32 11.33 -0.54
C ASN A 43 -8.63 10.83 -1.17
N GLU A 44 -9.53 10.21 -0.40
CA GLU A 44 -10.80 9.63 -0.86
C GLU A 44 -10.65 8.54 -1.94
N ALA A 45 -9.46 7.96 -2.04
CA ALA A 45 -9.13 6.85 -2.91
C ALA A 45 -9.51 5.51 -2.25
N TYR A 46 -10.81 5.27 -2.02
CA TYR A 46 -11.29 4.12 -1.24
C TYR A 46 -10.93 2.76 -1.82
N ILE A 47 -10.88 2.63 -3.15
CA ILE A 47 -10.46 1.37 -3.80
C ILE A 47 -8.99 1.10 -3.50
N LYS A 48 -8.11 2.10 -3.66
CA LYS A 48 -6.68 1.98 -3.28
C LYS A 48 -6.55 1.66 -1.79
N ALA A 49 -7.29 2.36 -0.93
CA ALA A 49 -7.28 2.11 0.51
C ALA A 49 -7.65 0.66 0.85
N SER A 50 -8.73 0.14 0.27
CA SER A 50 -9.18 -1.24 0.50
C SER A 50 -8.12 -2.27 0.07
N ALA A 51 -7.43 -2.02 -1.06
CA ALA A 51 -6.37 -2.90 -1.54
C ALA A 51 -5.16 -2.90 -0.59
N ILE A 52 -4.71 -1.71 -0.13
CA ILE A 52 -3.59 -1.59 0.81
C ILE A 52 -3.94 -2.25 2.16
N ILE A 53 -5.14 -2.01 2.69
CA ILE A 53 -5.60 -2.64 3.92
C ILE A 53 -5.65 -4.16 3.76
N GLY A 54 -6.16 -4.68 2.64
CA GLY A 54 -6.20 -6.10 2.35
C GLY A 54 -4.81 -6.75 2.32
N ILE A 55 -3.86 -6.13 1.62
CA ILE A 55 -2.46 -6.61 1.55
C ILE A 55 -1.82 -6.60 2.94
N GLN A 56 -1.93 -5.50 3.68
CA GLN A 56 -1.36 -5.37 5.02
C GLN A 56 -1.98 -6.39 6.00
N THR A 57 -3.30 -6.56 5.96
CA THR A 57 -4.01 -7.54 6.78
C THR A 57 -3.52 -8.97 6.48
N TYR A 58 -3.39 -9.31 5.19
CA TYR A 58 -2.85 -10.61 4.78
C TYR A 58 -1.43 -10.85 5.34
N LEU A 59 -0.53 -9.87 5.19
CA LEU A 59 0.84 -9.97 5.68
C LEU A 59 0.92 -10.09 7.21
N ILE A 60 0.06 -9.38 7.96
CA ILE A 60 -0.03 -9.49 9.41
C ILE A 60 -0.46 -10.91 9.81
N ILE A 61 -1.51 -11.44 9.16
CA ILE A 61 -2.01 -12.80 9.44
C ILE A 61 -0.92 -13.84 9.16
N THR A 62 -0.21 -13.74 8.03
CA THR A 62 0.87 -14.68 7.70
C THR A 62 2.05 -14.54 8.65
N ALA A 63 2.41 -13.32 9.06
CA ALA A 63 3.47 -13.08 10.04
C ALA A 63 3.15 -13.74 11.39
N ILE A 64 1.91 -13.59 11.89
CA ILE A 64 1.44 -14.23 13.13
C ILE A 64 1.48 -15.77 13.00
N HIS A 65 0.99 -16.30 11.88
CA HIS A 65 1.02 -17.75 11.64
C HIS A 65 2.45 -18.30 11.60
N ASN A 66 3.35 -17.61 10.89
CA ASN A 66 4.75 -18.00 10.80
C ASN A 66 5.44 -17.90 12.16
N ASP A 67 5.14 -16.88 12.97
CA ASP A 67 5.66 -16.75 14.34
C ASP A 67 5.22 -17.91 15.23
N ALA A 68 3.94 -18.27 15.21
CA ALA A 68 3.43 -19.43 15.95
C ALA A 68 4.16 -20.72 15.55
N LYS A 69 4.48 -20.91 14.26
CA LYS A 69 5.29 -22.06 13.80
C LYS A 69 6.74 -21.98 14.28
N VAL A 70 7.34 -20.79 14.34
CA VAL A 70 8.69 -20.63 14.93
C VAL A 70 8.71 -21.11 16.38
N GLN A 71 7.67 -20.79 17.16
CA GLN A 71 7.53 -21.22 18.55
C GLN A 71 7.31 -22.74 18.65
N ASP A 72 6.37 -23.30 17.87
CA ASP A 72 6.12 -24.76 17.83
C ASP A 72 7.40 -25.57 17.53
N TYR A 73 8.18 -25.15 16.52
CA TYR A 73 9.45 -25.82 16.23
C TYR A 73 10.54 -25.56 17.27
N LYS A 74 10.48 -24.43 18.00
CA LYS A 74 11.38 -24.20 19.14
C LYS A 74 11.12 -25.22 20.25
N ASP A 75 9.86 -25.48 20.56
CA ASP A 75 9.49 -26.42 21.61
C ASP A 75 9.83 -27.87 21.22
N LYS A 76 9.62 -28.24 19.95
CA LYS A 76 10.03 -29.54 19.39
C LYS A 76 11.55 -29.76 19.44
N ILE A 77 12.34 -28.72 19.16
CA ILE A 77 13.80 -28.78 19.28
C ILE A 77 14.22 -29.05 20.73
N ASN A 78 13.54 -28.44 21.71
CA ASN A 78 13.86 -28.62 23.13
C ASN A 78 13.39 -29.97 23.70
N SER A 79 12.46 -30.64 23.02
CA SER A 79 11.81 -31.87 23.51
C SER A 79 12.30 -33.16 22.84
N THR A 80 13.21 -33.06 21.85
CA THR A 80 13.74 -34.23 21.12
C THR A 80 15.22 -34.46 21.44
N SER A 81 15.63 -35.72 21.52
CA SER A 81 17.05 -36.13 21.64
C SER A 81 17.56 -36.85 20.39
N ASP A 82 16.70 -37.11 19.42
CA ASP A 82 17.05 -37.70 18.12
C ASP A 82 17.73 -36.66 17.23
N GLU A 83 18.96 -36.93 16.79
CA GLU A 83 19.78 -36.01 15.98
C GLU A 83 19.19 -35.72 14.60
N ILE A 84 18.56 -36.71 13.96
CA ILE A 84 17.96 -36.57 12.63
C ILE A 84 16.74 -35.64 12.73
N LEU A 85 15.87 -35.87 13.71
CA LEU A 85 14.71 -35.01 13.96
C LEU A 85 15.12 -33.59 14.39
N LEU A 86 16.19 -33.47 15.19
CA LEU A 86 16.71 -32.17 15.62
C LEU A 86 17.16 -31.32 14.43
N ALA A 87 17.88 -31.91 13.47
CA ALA A 87 18.31 -31.23 12.26
C ALA A 87 17.11 -30.78 11.41
N GLU A 88 16.09 -31.63 11.26
CA GLU A 88 14.87 -31.30 10.53
C GLU A 88 14.12 -30.13 11.20
N TYR A 89 13.89 -30.19 12.51
CA TYR A 89 13.15 -29.15 13.23
C TYR A 89 13.90 -27.81 13.22
N ARG A 90 15.23 -27.81 13.32
CA ARG A 90 16.04 -26.59 13.15
C ARG A 90 15.86 -25.98 11.76
N ASN A 91 15.88 -26.80 10.72
CA ASN A 91 15.67 -26.33 9.35
C ASN A 91 14.26 -25.74 9.18
N LYS A 92 13.21 -26.41 9.67
CA LYS A 92 11.84 -25.90 9.64
C LYS A 92 11.71 -24.60 10.41
N GLN A 93 12.26 -24.51 11.62
CA GLN A 93 12.25 -23.28 12.41
C GLN A 93 12.90 -22.12 11.63
N LYS A 94 14.06 -22.37 11.01
CA LYS A 94 14.76 -21.37 10.19
C LYS A 94 13.88 -20.91 9.02
N GLN A 95 13.26 -21.83 8.30
CA GLN A 95 12.35 -21.50 7.20
C GLN A 95 11.17 -20.62 7.65
N TYR A 96 10.55 -20.91 8.79
CA TYR A 96 9.45 -20.08 9.31
C TYR A 96 9.93 -18.71 9.83
N LYS A 97 11.14 -18.63 10.41
CA LYS A 97 11.77 -17.34 10.76
C LYS A 97 11.99 -16.48 9.52
N GLU A 98 12.52 -17.06 8.44
CA GLU A 98 12.73 -16.36 7.17
C GLU A 98 11.41 -15.89 6.56
N LYS A 99 10.37 -16.74 6.57
CA LYS A 99 9.03 -16.35 6.11
C LYS A 99 8.47 -15.18 6.92
N ARG A 100 8.52 -15.23 8.25
CA ARG A 100 8.07 -14.15 9.14
C ARG A 100 8.82 -12.86 8.88
N THR A 101 10.15 -12.91 8.79
CA THR A 101 10.99 -11.74 8.51
C THR A 101 10.69 -11.13 7.14
N ARG A 102 10.49 -11.97 6.12
CA ARG A 102 10.09 -11.53 4.79
C ARG A 102 8.72 -10.83 4.83
N ASP A 103 7.75 -11.36 5.58
CA ASP A 103 6.43 -10.74 5.72
C ASP A 103 6.56 -9.35 6.40
N PHE A 104 7.40 -9.20 7.44
CA PHE A 104 7.71 -7.89 8.04
C PHE A 104 8.33 -6.90 7.06
N TRP A 105 9.28 -7.35 6.22
CA TRP A 105 9.85 -6.51 5.18
C TRP A 105 8.79 -6.04 4.17
N TRP A 106 7.92 -6.96 3.72
CA TRP A 106 6.84 -6.60 2.82
C TRP A 106 5.84 -5.63 3.44
N MET A 107 5.53 -5.77 4.74
CA MET A 107 4.67 -4.80 5.43
C MET A 107 5.27 -3.40 5.39
N GLY A 108 6.57 -3.27 5.70
CA GLY A 108 7.27 -1.98 5.64
C GLY A 108 7.31 -1.40 4.23
N ILE A 109 7.65 -2.21 3.23
CA ILE A 109 7.68 -1.81 1.81
C ILE A 109 6.30 -1.34 1.35
N THR A 110 5.25 -2.12 1.58
CA THR A 110 3.87 -1.75 1.20
C THR A 110 3.43 -0.46 1.88
N LEU A 111 3.74 -0.28 3.16
CA LEU A 111 3.40 0.94 3.90
C LEU A 111 4.11 2.16 3.32
N ALA A 112 5.41 2.05 3.06
CA ALA A 112 6.21 3.13 2.48
C ALA A 112 5.72 3.53 1.08
N PHE A 113 5.53 2.57 0.18
CA PHE A 113 5.00 2.84 -1.17
C PHE A 113 3.60 3.43 -1.13
N SER A 114 2.70 2.92 -0.27
CA SER A 114 1.36 3.49 -0.11
C SER A 114 1.40 4.93 0.40
N THR A 115 2.35 5.24 1.28
CA THR A 115 2.52 6.59 1.85
C THR A 115 3.02 7.57 0.80
N LEU A 116 4.01 7.16 -0.01
CA LEU A 116 4.53 7.96 -1.12
C LEU A 116 3.47 8.21 -2.18
N ASP A 117 2.69 7.18 -2.56
CA ASP A 117 1.57 7.31 -3.51
C ASP A 117 0.54 8.33 -3.00
N ALA A 118 0.12 8.22 -1.73
CA ALA A 118 -0.83 9.17 -1.14
C ALA A 118 -0.27 10.60 -1.03
N TYR A 119 1.02 10.74 -0.71
CA TYR A 119 1.68 12.05 -0.64
C TYR A 119 1.72 12.73 -2.02
N ILE A 120 2.12 11.98 -3.06
CA ILE A 120 2.20 12.49 -4.44
C ILE A 120 0.79 12.82 -4.95
N ASP A 121 -0.20 11.96 -4.72
CA ASP A 121 -1.59 12.20 -5.11
C ASP A 121 -2.14 13.49 -4.48
N ALA A 122 -1.89 13.70 -3.19
CA ALA A 122 -2.28 14.93 -2.50
C ALA A 122 -1.56 16.15 -3.08
N HIS A 123 -0.27 16.03 -3.43
CA HIS A 123 0.49 17.12 -4.02
C HIS A 123 -0.03 17.50 -5.42
N LEU A 124 -0.35 16.50 -6.24
CA LEU A 124 -0.88 16.70 -7.59
C LEU A 124 -2.33 17.22 -7.60
N SER A 125 -3.12 16.93 -6.56
CA SER A 125 -4.48 17.48 -6.42
C SER A 125 -4.47 19.01 -6.36
N ASN A 126 -3.50 19.60 -5.64
CA ASN A 126 -3.33 21.05 -5.53
C ASN A 126 -2.98 21.68 -6.89
N PHE A 127 -2.12 21.03 -7.68
CA PHE A 127 -1.77 21.50 -9.02
C PHE A 127 -2.96 21.47 -9.99
N LYS A 128 -3.80 20.43 -9.93
CA LYS A 128 -4.99 20.32 -10.78
C LYS A 128 -6.01 21.42 -10.45
N GLU A 129 -6.27 21.66 -9.16
CA GLU A 129 -7.14 22.73 -8.71
C GLU A 129 -6.64 24.12 -9.19
N GLU A 130 -5.35 24.40 -9.06
CA GLU A 130 -4.76 25.65 -9.53
C GLU A 130 -4.86 25.80 -11.06
N LYS A 131 -4.62 24.72 -11.80
CA LYS A 131 -4.78 24.70 -13.26
C LYS A 131 -6.22 24.94 -13.68
N GLU A 132 -7.20 24.37 -12.99
CA GLU A 132 -8.64 24.57 -13.29
C GLU A 132 -9.10 26.01 -13.08
N LYS A 133 -8.36 26.85 -12.35
CA LYS A 133 -8.67 28.29 -12.26
C LYS A 133 -8.27 29.07 -13.51
N ILE A 134 -7.40 28.53 -14.36
CA ILE A 134 -6.82 29.20 -15.53
C ILE A 134 -7.51 28.66 -16.79
N HIS A 135 -8.32 29.50 -17.43
CA HIS A 135 -8.98 29.17 -18.69
C HIS A 135 -8.41 30.03 -19.83
N ILE A 136 -8.11 29.38 -20.96
CA ILE A 136 -7.67 30.05 -22.18
C ILE A 136 -8.90 30.17 -23.09
N ARG A 137 -9.39 31.39 -23.29
CA ARG A 137 -10.50 31.68 -24.21
C ARG A 137 -9.92 32.22 -25.52
N PHE A 138 -10.34 31.65 -26.63
CA PHE A 138 -10.02 32.14 -27.97
C PHE A 138 -11.26 32.86 -28.50
N GLU A 139 -11.13 34.16 -28.76
CA GLU A 139 -12.20 34.99 -29.33
C GLU A 139 -11.67 35.67 -30.59
N GLU A 140 -12.22 35.25 -31.74
CA GLU A 140 -11.88 35.67 -33.11
C GLU A 140 -10.38 35.65 -33.44
N GLU A 141 -9.63 36.73 -33.16
CA GLU A 141 -8.18 36.86 -33.38
C GLU A 141 -7.38 37.15 -32.09
N THR A 142 -8.03 37.08 -30.92
CA THR A 142 -7.44 37.42 -29.62
C THR A 142 -7.41 36.23 -28.66
N LEU A 143 -6.32 36.16 -27.89
CA LEU A 143 -6.05 35.11 -26.92
C LEU A 143 -6.21 35.70 -25.52
N LEU A 144 -7.29 35.33 -24.83
CA LEU A 144 -7.65 35.87 -23.51
C LEU A 144 -7.38 34.82 -22.42
N LEU A 145 -6.66 35.24 -21.37
CA LEU A 145 -6.41 34.43 -20.18
C LEU A 145 -7.41 34.83 -19.09
N GLU A 146 -8.39 33.98 -18.80
CA GLU A 146 -9.35 34.16 -17.72
C GLU A 146 -8.87 33.44 -16.46
N TYR A 147 -8.80 34.17 -15.34
CA TYR A 147 -8.51 33.63 -14.02
C TYR A 147 -9.76 33.73 -13.15
N ASN A 148 -10.32 32.58 -12.75
CA ASN A 148 -11.46 32.53 -11.84
C ASN A 148 -10.96 32.50 -10.39
N PHE A 149 -11.34 33.52 -9.61
CA PHE A 149 -11.02 33.65 -8.19
C PHE A 149 -11.80 32.66 -7.31
#